data_AF-N1PSN2-F1
#
_entry.id   AF-N1PSN2-F1
#
_cell.length_a   1.000
_cell.length_b   1.000
_cell.length_c   1.000
_cell.angle_alpha   90.00
_cell.angle_beta   90.00
_cell.angle_gamma   90.00
#
_symmetry.space_group_name_H-M   'P 1'
#
loop_
_entity.id
_entity.type
_entity.pdbx_description
1 polymer ?
#
loop_
_entity_poly.entity_id
_entity_poly.type
_entity_poly.pdbx_seq_one_letter_code
_entity_poly.pdbx_strand_id
1 'polypeptide(L)'
;VAIIIAGLRITVRALMTKHVGADDYVMVAAVVMAIATFICFVGETQYAVGKHTECVPKDDYEISAKWQYYHSIWVMIGVVLCKISIALFLMRLVPPQRRYRYFLWGAIVFLICFCLSCLGTLIFACVPIRASWDLDVRAKPSTNCFSNNTFTAMGLYNSSISCITDFLFAIIPMPIVLKLRVNKRTKVSLGCILSLGYFACAAGIVKAVKQHAFFGEKDPLWHNDFNVWNMIELCVGIVAASLPALRPLFASLLDKTRSYLSSGSKGSR
;
A
#
# COMPACT_ATOMS: atom_id res chain seq x y z
N VAL A 1 -13.49 -2.34 3.16
CA VAL A 1 -12.89 -2.18 4.51
C VAL A 1 -11.93 -0.98 4.59
N ALA A 2 -10.88 -0.92 3.76
CA ALA A 2 -9.88 0.16 3.81
C ALA A 2 -10.48 1.58 3.73
N ILE A 3 -11.44 1.82 2.83
CA ILE A 3 -12.14 3.11 2.70
C ILE A 3 -12.87 3.51 3.99
N ILE A 4 -13.55 2.56 4.63
CA ILE A 4 -14.29 2.79 5.89
C ILE A 4 -13.30 3.20 6.99
N ILE A 5 -12.16 2.51 7.09
CA ILE A 5 -11.12 2.78 8.08
C ILE A 5 -10.45 4.13 7.84
N ALA A 6 -10.15 4.49 6.59
CA ALA A 6 -9.62 5.80 6.23
C ALA A 6 -10.64 6.93 6.51
N GLY A 7 -11.92 6.70 6.21
CA GLY A 7 -13.01 7.62 6.56
C GLY A 7 -13.11 7.83 8.07
N LEU A 8 -13.09 6.75 8.86
CA LEU A 8 -13.05 6.83 10.32
C LEU A 8 -11.85 7.63 10.83
N ARG A 9 -10.67 7.47 10.23
CA ARG A 9 -9.48 8.28 10.58
C ARG A 9 -9.74 9.78 10.40
N ILE A 10 -10.33 10.19 9.28
CA ILE A 10 -10.64 11.60 9.00
C ILE A 10 -11.67 12.12 10.01
N THR A 11 -12.74 11.36 10.25
CA THR A 11 -13.79 11.74 11.21
C THR A 11 -13.22 11.89 12.62
N VAL A 12 -12.36 10.98 13.06
CA VAL A 12 -11.71 11.05 14.38
C VAL A 12 -10.82 12.29 14.49
N ARG A 13 -10.04 12.60 13.46
CA ARG A 13 -9.12 13.73 13.50
C ARG A 13 -9.80 15.09 13.35
N ALA A 14 -10.87 15.15 12.57
CA ALA A 14 -11.70 16.35 12.43
C ALA A 14 -12.51 16.61 13.70
N LEU A 15 -13.16 15.58 14.27
CA LEU A 15 -14.14 15.76 15.35
C LEU A 15 -13.56 15.55 16.76
N MET A 16 -12.72 14.52 16.97
CA MET A 16 -12.19 14.21 18.32
C MET A 16 -10.88 14.97 18.60
N THR A 17 -9.92 14.91 17.69
CA THR A 17 -8.58 15.51 17.90
C THR A 17 -8.49 16.97 17.44
N LYS A 18 -9.46 17.42 16.61
CA LYS A 18 -9.56 18.75 15.99
C LYS A 18 -8.25 19.23 15.32
N HIS A 19 -7.47 18.29 14.79
CA HIS A 19 -6.17 18.56 14.16
C HIS A 19 -5.97 17.64 12.97
N VAL A 20 -6.19 18.17 11.77
CA VAL A 20 -5.89 17.51 10.49
C VAL A 20 -4.44 17.82 10.12
N GLY A 21 -3.63 16.78 9.88
CA GLY A 21 -2.23 16.91 9.51
C GLY A 21 -2.01 16.70 8.02
N ALA A 22 -0.80 17.04 7.54
CA ALA A 22 -0.37 16.69 6.18
C ALA A 22 -0.48 15.18 5.90
N ASP A 23 -0.31 14.34 6.93
CA ASP A 23 -0.45 12.89 6.82
C ASP A 23 -1.85 12.44 6.38
N ASP A 24 -2.89 13.21 6.72
CA ASP A 24 -4.27 12.89 6.40
C ASP A 24 -4.62 13.20 4.94
N TYR A 25 -4.13 14.33 4.41
CA TYR A 25 -4.29 14.68 2.99
C TYR A 25 -3.60 13.67 2.08
N VAL A 26 -2.37 13.26 2.44
CA VAL A 26 -1.64 12.23 1.71
C VAL A 26 -2.35 10.88 1.78
N MET A 27 -2.99 10.54 2.91
CA MET A 27 -3.79 9.32 3.02
C MET A 27 -5.04 9.37 2.14
N VAL A 28 -5.73 10.50 2.06
CA VAL A 28 -6.87 10.68 1.14
C VAL A 28 -6.42 10.46 -0.30
N ALA A 29 -5.28 11.04 -0.70
CA ALA A 29 -4.72 10.81 -2.02
C ALA A 29 -4.42 9.32 -2.26
N ALA A 30 -3.83 8.61 -1.29
CA ALA A 30 -3.59 7.17 -1.39
C ALA A 30 -4.89 6.35 -1.56
N VAL A 31 -5.98 6.73 -0.88
CA VAL A 31 -7.29 6.09 -1.03
C VAL A 31 -7.89 6.33 -2.41
N VAL A 32 -7.77 7.55 -2.95
CA VAL A 32 -8.22 7.86 -4.32
C VAL A 32 -7.47 6.98 -5.33
N MET A 33 -6.15 6.83 -5.17
CA MET A 33 -5.36 5.93 -6.02
C MET A 33 -5.81 4.47 -5.85
N ALA A 34 -6.10 4.01 -4.63
CA ALA A 34 -6.60 2.65 -4.40
C ALA A 34 -7.96 2.39 -5.08
N ILE A 35 -8.85 3.39 -5.11
CA ILE A 35 -10.12 3.30 -5.85
C ILE A 35 -9.86 3.21 -7.35
N ALA A 36 -8.95 4.02 -7.89
CA ALA A 36 -8.56 3.95 -9.30
C ALA A 36 -7.97 2.58 -9.66
N THR A 37 -7.10 2.02 -8.81
CA THR A 37 -6.57 0.66 -8.93
C THR A 37 -7.71 -0.38 -8.95
N PHE A 38 -8.70 -0.25 -8.06
CA PHE A 38 -9.83 -1.19 -8.01
C PHE A 38 -10.69 -1.12 -9.27
N ILE A 39 -10.95 0.08 -9.79
CA ILE A 39 -11.68 0.26 -11.06
C ILE A 39 -10.94 -0.42 -12.21
N CYS A 40 -9.60 -0.27 -12.27
CA CYS A 40 -8.80 -0.93 -13.29
C CYS A 40 -8.85 -2.45 -13.16
N PHE A 41 -8.77 -2.98 -11.93
CA PHE A 41 -8.87 -4.41 -11.68
C PHE A 41 -10.22 -4.99 -12.11
N VAL A 42 -11.33 -4.28 -11.85
CA VAL A 42 -12.66 -4.68 -12.35
C VAL A 42 -12.65 -4.72 -13.89
N GLY A 43 -12.07 -3.72 -14.53
CA GLY A 43 -11.86 -3.71 -15.99
C GLY A 43 -11.12 -4.96 -16.48
N GLU A 44 -9.98 -5.31 -15.88
CA GLU A 44 -9.21 -6.51 -16.24
C GLU A 44 -10.02 -7.82 -16.13
N THR A 45 -10.81 -7.97 -15.07
CA THR A 45 -11.65 -9.16 -14.83
C THR A 45 -12.80 -9.33 -15.83
N GLN A 46 -13.26 -8.25 -16.46
CA GLN A 46 -14.34 -8.33 -17.44
C GLN A 46 -13.88 -8.91 -18.78
N TYR A 47 -12.62 -8.69 -19.16
CA TYR A 47 -12.12 -9.07 -20.49
C TYR A 47 -11.29 -10.37 -20.46
N ALA A 48 -10.21 -10.42 -19.68
CA ALA A 48 -9.22 -11.50 -19.78
C ALA A 48 -8.89 -12.22 -18.47
N VAL A 49 -8.92 -11.54 -17.32
CA VAL A 49 -8.46 -12.12 -16.05
C VAL A 49 -9.41 -13.23 -15.57
N GLY A 50 -8.85 -14.41 -15.27
CA GLY A 50 -9.61 -15.59 -14.83
C GLY A 50 -10.00 -16.55 -15.97
N LYS A 51 -9.56 -16.30 -17.21
CA LYS A 51 -9.66 -17.24 -18.35
C LYS A 51 -8.28 -17.79 -18.69
N HIS A 52 -8.20 -19.01 -19.20
CA HIS A 52 -6.94 -19.55 -19.74
C HIS A 52 -6.45 -18.67 -20.89
N THR A 53 -5.13 -18.45 -20.94
CA THR A 53 -4.49 -17.57 -21.92
C THR A 53 -4.86 -17.93 -23.36
N GLU A 54 -5.05 -19.22 -23.64
CA GLU A 54 -5.42 -19.77 -24.95
C GLU A 54 -6.88 -19.48 -25.36
N CYS A 55 -7.77 -19.17 -24.41
CA CYS A 55 -9.20 -18.96 -24.65
C CYS A 55 -9.59 -17.49 -24.79
N VAL A 56 -8.63 -16.56 -24.67
CA VAL A 56 -8.90 -15.11 -24.71
C VAL A 56 -8.69 -14.59 -26.14
N PRO A 57 -9.71 -13.97 -26.77
CA PRO A 57 -9.55 -13.29 -28.04
C PRO A 57 -8.47 -12.21 -27.97
N LYS A 58 -7.74 -11.98 -29.07
CA LYS A 58 -6.67 -10.97 -29.12
C LYS A 58 -7.16 -9.57 -28.73
N ASP A 59 -8.33 -9.17 -29.19
CA ASP A 59 -8.92 -7.85 -28.89
C ASP A 59 -9.20 -7.67 -27.39
N ASP A 60 -9.73 -8.71 -26.73
CA ASP A 60 -9.96 -8.72 -25.28
C ASP A 60 -8.64 -8.67 -24.49
N TYR A 61 -7.60 -9.31 -25.01
CA TYR A 61 -6.26 -9.29 -24.42
C TYR A 61 -5.64 -7.88 -24.47
N GLU A 62 -5.73 -7.18 -25.61
CA GLU A 62 -5.22 -5.82 -25.74
C GLU A 62 -5.92 -4.83 -24.81
N ILE A 63 -7.25 -4.94 -24.69
CA ILE A 63 -8.03 -4.14 -23.76
C ILE A 63 -7.60 -4.42 -22.32
N SER A 64 -7.43 -5.69 -21.95
CA SER A 64 -6.97 -6.07 -20.61
C SER A 64 -5.54 -5.59 -20.33
N ALA A 65 -4.63 -5.69 -21.29
CA ALA A 65 -3.25 -5.21 -21.16
C ALA A 65 -3.21 -3.69 -20.93
N LYS A 66 -4.11 -2.94 -21.59
CA LYS A 66 -4.27 -1.50 -21.38
C LYS A 66 -4.77 -1.18 -19.97
N TRP A 67 -5.74 -1.92 -19.45
CA TRP A 67 -6.17 -1.77 -18.05
C TRP A 67 -5.03 -2.07 -17.07
N GLN A 68 -4.26 -3.13 -17.33
CA GLN A 68 -3.12 -3.54 -16.52
C GLN A 68 -1.97 -2.52 -16.49
N TYR A 69 -1.76 -1.82 -17.61
CA TYR A 69 -0.82 -0.70 -17.67
C TYR A 69 -1.21 0.42 -16.68
N TYR A 70 -2.46 0.87 -16.71
CA TYR A 70 -2.94 1.89 -15.78
C TYR A 70 -2.98 1.39 -14.33
N HIS A 71 -3.44 0.15 -14.11
CA HIS A 71 -3.46 -0.49 -12.80
C HIS A 71 -2.09 -0.43 -12.11
N SER A 72 -1.03 -0.78 -12.84
CA SER A 72 0.37 -0.79 -12.35
C SER A 72 0.88 0.61 -11.97
N ILE A 73 0.44 1.66 -12.69
CA ILE A 73 0.79 3.05 -12.37
C ILE A 73 0.08 3.50 -11.10
N TRP A 74 -1.25 3.30 -11.02
CA TRP A 74 -2.05 3.76 -9.89
C TRP A 74 -1.65 3.09 -8.58
N VAL A 75 -1.41 1.77 -8.62
CA VAL A 75 -1.02 1.02 -7.43
C VAL A 75 0.35 1.45 -6.91
N MET A 76 1.31 1.71 -7.81
CA MET A 76 2.66 2.18 -7.42
C MET A 76 2.58 3.52 -6.68
N ILE A 77 1.83 4.48 -7.25
CA ILE A 77 1.62 5.79 -6.63
C ILE A 77 0.91 5.64 -5.28
N GLY A 78 -0.14 4.83 -5.22
CA GLY A 78 -0.91 4.58 -4.00
C GLY A 78 -0.06 4.02 -2.85
N VAL A 79 0.78 3.01 -3.14
CA VAL A 79 1.67 2.39 -2.15
C VAL A 79 2.67 3.41 -1.61
N VAL A 80 3.31 4.20 -2.48
CA VAL A 80 4.28 5.21 -2.05
C VAL A 80 3.62 6.31 -1.22
N LEU A 81 2.45 6.81 -1.63
CA LEU A 81 1.69 7.80 -0.85
C LEU A 81 1.33 7.25 0.53
N CYS A 82 0.95 5.97 0.63
CA CYS A 82 0.70 5.32 1.90
C CYS A 82 1.95 5.34 2.80
N LYS A 83 3.12 4.99 2.27
CA LYS A 83 4.41 5.04 3.00
C LYS A 83 4.77 6.47 3.43
N ILE A 84 4.54 7.47 2.57
CA ILE A 84 4.75 8.88 2.92
C ILE A 84 3.82 9.31 4.05
N SER A 85 2.54 8.91 4.04
CA SER A 85 1.61 9.20 5.14
C SER A 85 2.10 8.61 6.47
N ILE A 86 2.63 7.38 6.46
CA ILE A 86 3.25 6.75 7.64
C ILE A 86 4.47 7.53 8.10
N ALA A 87 5.37 7.93 7.18
CA ALA A 87 6.56 8.69 7.51
C ALA A 87 6.22 10.06 8.14
N LEU A 88 5.21 10.76 7.60
CA LEU A 88 4.70 12.02 8.16
C LEU A 88 4.06 11.81 9.54
N PHE A 89 3.32 10.72 9.73
CA PHE A 89 2.77 10.36 11.02
C PHE A 89 3.87 10.10 12.06
N LEU A 90 4.90 9.34 11.70
CA LEU A 90 6.07 9.08 12.55
C LEU A 90 6.80 10.38 12.90
N MET A 91 6.93 11.31 11.95
CA MET A 91 7.58 12.60 12.17
C MET A 91 6.88 13.46 13.23
N ARG A 92 5.56 13.27 13.38
CA ARG A 92 4.75 13.92 14.43
C ARG A 92 4.85 13.21 15.78
N LEU A 93 5.04 11.89 15.77
CA LEU A 93 5.12 11.07 16.99
C LEU A 93 6.49 11.17 17.68
N VAL A 94 7.56 11.22 16.89
CA VAL A 94 8.92 11.24 17.43
C VAL A 94 9.23 12.61 18.07
N PRO A 95 9.75 12.65 19.32
CA PRO A 95 10.17 13.90 19.95
C PRO A 95 11.22 14.63 19.08
N PRO A 96 11.44 15.94 19.27
CA PRO A 96 12.25 16.79 18.38
C PRO A 96 13.77 16.52 18.44
N GLN A 97 14.19 15.25 18.37
CA GLN A 97 15.56 14.84 18.13
C GLN A 97 15.85 15.01 16.64
N ARG A 98 16.73 15.97 16.33
CA ARG A 98 17.09 16.36 14.96
C ARG A 98 17.47 15.16 14.07
N ARG A 99 18.19 14.16 14.58
CA ARG A 99 18.64 12.98 13.81
C ARG A 99 17.50 12.18 13.18
N TYR A 100 16.45 11.87 13.94
CA TYR A 100 15.31 11.10 13.43
C TYR A 100 14.51 11.88 12.39
N ARG A 101 14.38 13.20 12.55
CA ARG A 101 13.69 14.05 11.57
C ARG A 101 14.45 14.12 10.24
N TYR A 102 15.77 14.29 10.26
CA TYR A 102 16.57 14.28 9.03
C TYR A 102 16.47 12.93 8.31
N PHE A 103 16.51 11.82 9.06
CA PHE A 103 16.34 10.50 8.49
C PHE A 103 14.95 10.32 7.84
N LEU A 104 13.87 10.73 8.53
CA LEU A 104 12.51 10.62 7.99
C LEU A 104 12.30 11.50 6.75
N TRP A 105 12.84 12.72 6.73
CA TRP A 105 12.84 13.56 5.53
C TRP A 105 13.63 12.91 4.39
N GLY A 106 14.81 12.37 4.67
CA GLY A 106 15.59 11.59 3.70
C GLY A 106 14.82 10.40 3.14
N ALA A 107 14.08 9.68 3.99
CA ALA A 107 13.23 8.56 3.57
C ALA A 107 12.08 9.01 2.67
N ILE A 108 11.44 10.15 2.96
CA ILE A 108 10.38 10.72 2.10
C ILE A 108 10.97 11.09 0.73
N VAL A 109 12.10 11.79 0.69
CA VAL A 109 12.77 12.15 -0.57
C VAL A 109 13.16 10.90 -1.35
N PHE A 110 13.72 9.90 -0.68
CA PHE A 110 14.07 8.62 -1.30
C PHE A 110 12.83 7.92 -1.89
N LEU A 111 11.71 7.87 -1.17
CA LEU A 111 10.46 7.28 -1.66
C LEU A 111 9.91 8.00 -2.90
N ILE A 112 10.01 9.33 -2.94
CA ILE A 112 9.59 10.12 -4.10
C ILE A 112 10.49 9.83 -5.30
N CYS A 113 11.81 9.85 -5.13
CA CYS A 113 12.76 9.52 -6.19
C CYS A 113 12.57 8.09 -6.69
N PHE A 114 12.37 7.14 -5.78
CA PHE A 114 12.09 5.75 -6.11
C PHE A 114 10.79 5.62 -6.92
N CYS A 115 9.71 6.29 -6.51
CA CYS A 115 8.46 6.33 -7.25
C CYS A 115 8.64 6.86 -8.67
N LEU A 116 9.33 7.99 -8.83
CA LEU A 116 9.60 8.59 -10.14
C LEU A 116 10.42 7.65 -11.04
N SER A 117 11.43 6.98 -10.50
CA SER A 117 12.23 5.99 -11.23
C SER A 117 11.38 4.81 -11.70
N CYS A 118 10.55 4.23 -10.83
CA CYS A 118 9.66 3.13 -11.20
C CYS A 118 8.58 3.55 -12.20
N LEU A 119 8.02 4.75 -12.06
CA LEU A 119 7.06 5.29 -13.03
C LEU A 119 7.73 5.50 -14.38
N GLY A 120 8.95 6.01 -14.40
CA GLY A 120 9.75 6.14 -15.62
C GLY A 120 9.94 4.79 -16.30
N THR A 121 10.34 3.75 -15.57
CA THR A 121 10.55 2.42 -16.16
C THR A 121 9.24 1.76 -16.62
N LEU A 122 8.13 2.00 -15.94
CA LEU A 122 6.80 1.53 -16.35
C LEU A 122 6.30 2.24 -17.61
N ILE A 123 6.41 3.56 -17.67
CA ILE A 123 5.91 4.37 -18.79
C ILE A 123 6.77 4.16 -20.04
N PHE A 124 8.10 4.10 -19.86
CA PHE A 124 9.05 3.89 -20.96
C PHE A 124 9.45 2.42 -21.15
N ALA A 125 8.63 1.48 -20.66
CA ALA A 125 8.90 0.05 -20.81
C ALA A 125 8.95 -0.40 -22.28
N CYS A 126 8.21 0.31 -23.14
CA CYS A 126 8.18 0.11 -24.58
C CYS A 126 8.28 1.46 -25.31
N VAL A 127 9.04 1.49 -26.40
CA VAL A 127 9.08 2.60 -27.35
C VAL A 127 8.63 2.07 -28.71
N PRO A 128 7.45 2.50 -29.22
CA PRO A 128 6.50 3.46 -28.65
C PRO A 128 5.65 2.89 -27.49
N ILE A 129 5.20 3.77 -26.57
CA ILE A 129 4.42 3.39 -25.36
C ILE A 129 3.19 2.53 -25.72
N ARG A 130 2.58 2.77 -26.88
CA ARG A 130 1.41 2.02 -27.36
C ARG A 130 1.68 0.52 -27.52
N ALA A 131 2.93 0.12 -27.79
CA ALA A 131 3.32 -1.28 -27.89
C ALA A 131 3.22 -2.06 -26.56
N SER A 132 2.95 -1.38 -25.44
CA SER A 132 2.69 -2.06 -24.17
C SER A 132 1.33 -2.75 -24.12
N TRP A 133 0.34 -2.30 -24.91
CA TRP A 133 -0.99 -2.91 -24.96
C TRP A 133 -1.43 -3.34 -26.38
N ASP A 134 -0.87 -2.75 -27.43
CA ASP A 134 -1.21 -3.02 -28.84
C ASP A 134 -0.21 -4.03 -29.42
N LEU A 135 -0.68 -5.25 -29.71
CA LEU A 135 0.15 -6.36 -30.17
C LEU A 135 0.64 -6.14 -31.61
N ASP A 136 -0.16 -5.47 -32.44
CA ASP A 136 0.18 -5.16 -33.83
C ASP A 136 1.31 -4.12 -33.92
N VAL A 137 1.32 -3.15 -33.02
CA VAL A 137 2.44 -2.19 -32.88
C VAL A 137 3.66 -2.88 -32.27
N ARG A 138 3.47 -3.85 -31.37
CA ARG A 138 4.57 -4.63 -30.77
C ARG A 138 5.28 -5.54 -31.77
N ALA A 139 4.56 -6.05 -32.77
CA ALA A 139 5.12 -6.89 -33.83
C ALA A 139 6.00 -6.12 -34.84
N LYS A 140 6.02 -4.78 -34.80
CA LYS A 140 6.83 -3.97 -35.71
C LYS A 140 8.32 -4.02 -35.35
N PRO A 141 9.22 -4.16 -36.34
CA PRO A 141 10.67 -4.23 -36.10
C PRO A 141 11.28 -2.93 -35.56
N SER A 142 10.55 -1.80 -35.66
CA SER A 142 10.94 -0.52 -35.08
C SER A 142 10.64 -0.41 -33.58
N THR A 143 10.01 -1.43 -32.98
CA THR A 143 9.54 -1.40 -31.60
C THR A 143 10.58 -2.04 -30.68
N ASN A 144 11.02 -1.27 -29.69
CA ASN A 144 11.89 -1.77 -28.63
C ASN A 144 11.10 -1.83 -27.32
N CYS A 145 10.86 -3.03 -26.82
CA CYS A 145 10.27 -3.30 -25.51
C CYS A 145 11.28 -4.02 -24.62
N PHE A 146 11.23 -3.79 -23.32
CA PHE A 146 12.01 -4.60 -22.39
C PHE A 146 11.65 -6.08 -22.53
N SER A 147 12.67 -6.93 -22.48
CA SER A 147 12.46 -8.37 -22.47
C SER A 147 11.70 -8.78 -21.20
N ASN A 148 10.97 -9.89 -21.25
CA ASN A 148 10.24 -10.40 -20.09
C ASN A 148 11.19 -10.60 -18.89
N ASN A 149 12.41 -11.10 -19.13
CA ASN A 149 13.43 -11.26 -18.10
C ASN A 149 13.87 -9.93 -17.48
N THR A 150 14.02 -8.88 -18.28
CA THR A 150 14.37 -7.53 -17.79
C THR A 150 13.24 -6.97 -16.93
N PHE A 151 11.99 -7.13 -17.36
CA PHE A 151 10.82 -6.69 -16.61
C PHE A 151 10.69 -7.43 -15.27
N THR A 152 10.91 -8.75 -15.25
CA THR A 152 10.96 -9.56 -14.03
C THR A 152 12.04 -9.10 -13.06
N ALA A 153 13.27 -8.89 -13.56
CA ALA A 153 14.39 -8.43 -12.74
C ALA A 153 14.10 -7.06 -12.10
N MET A 154 13.53 -6.13 -12.87
CA MET A 154 13.13 -4.81 -12.37
C MET A 154 12.00 -4.91 -11.35
N GLY A 155 11.01 -5.76 -11.60
CA GLY A 155 9.92 -6.01 -10.65
C GLY A 155 10.44 -6.60 -9.33
N LEU A 156 11.41 -7.52 -9.38
CA LEU A 156 12.00 -8.14 -8.19
C LEU A 156 12.82 -7.12 -7.38
N TYR A 157 13.57 -6.25 -8.07
CA TYR A 157 14.27 -5.12 -7.46
C TYR A 157 13.30 -4.16 -6.77
N ASN A 158 12.22 -3.77 -7.44
CA ASN A 158 11.20 -2.89 -6.87
C ASN A 158 10.55 -3.51 -5.61
N SER A 159 10.19 -4.79 -5.67
CA SER A 159 9.62 -5.51 -4.52
C SER A 159 10.60 -5.60 -3.36
N SER A 160 11.89 -5.84 -3.65
CA SER A 160 12.94 -5.90 -2.63
C SER A 160 13.12 -4.57 -1.91
N ILE A 161 13.16 -3.45 -2.65
CA ILE A 161 13.23 -2.11 -2.06
C ILE A 161 11.97 -1.80 -1.26
N SER A 162 10.80 -2.16 -1.79
CA SER A 162 9.53 -1.98 -1.07
C SER A 162 9.60 -2.69 0.29
N CYS A 163 10.00 -3.96 0.33
CA CYS A 163 10.19 -4.72 1.57
C CYS A 163 11.21 -4.08 2.53
N ILE A 164 12.36 -3.64 2.02
CA ILE A 164 13.40 -3.00 2.85
C ILE A 164 12.85 -1.71 3.47
N THR A 165 12.15 -0.88 2.68
CA THR A 165 11.55 0.36 3.20
C THR A 165 10.50 0.08 4.26
N ASP A 166 9.64 -0.93 4.08
CA ASP A 166 8.64 -1.31 5.09
C ASP A 166 9.30 -1.79 6.39
N PHE A 167 10.37 -2.58 6.28
CA PHE A 167 11.12 -3.05 7.44
C PHE A 167 11.79 -1.90 8.18
N LEU A 168 12.37 -0.94 7.46
CA LEU A 168 12.93 0.27 8.05
C LEU A 168 11.87 1.09 8.78
N PHE A 169 10.71 1.33 8.16
CA PHE A 169 9.61 2.07 8.81
C PHE A 169 9.03 1.34 10.02
N ALA A 170 9.07 0.00 10.06
CA ALA A 170 8.66 -0.78 11.23
C ALA A 170 9.67 -0.68 12.39
N ILE A 171 10.98 -0.68 12.10
CA ILE A 171 12.03 -0.64 13.13
C ILE A 171 12.19 0.75 13.75
N ILE A 172 12.11 1.82 12.96
CA ILE A 172 12.32 3.21 13.41
C ILE A 172 11.54 3.58 14.68
N PRO A 173 10.22 3.33 14.78
CA PRO A 173 9.45 3.68 15.97
C PRO A 173 9.74 2.78 17.17
N MET A 174 10.29 1.57 16.99
CA MET A 174 10.46 0.59 18.07
C MET A 174 11.28 1.11 19.26
N PRO A 175 12.53 1.58 19.10
CA PRO A 175 13.33 2.06 20.22
C PRO A 175 12.73 3.32 20.87
N ILE A 176 12.01 4.12 20.11
CA ILE A 176 11.35 5.34 20.60
C ILE A 176 10.17 4.98 21.49
N VAL A 177 9.32 4.06 21.05
CA VAL A 177 8.17 3.54 21.82
C VAL A 177 8.63 2.83 23.09
N LEU A 178 9.74 2.09 23.04
CA LEU A 178 10.29 1.41 24.22
C LEU A 178 10.80 2.37 25.30
N LYS A 179 11.38 3.51 24.89
CA LYS A 179 11.93 4.53 25.81
C LYS A 179 10.88 5.56 26.28
N LEU A 180 9.73 5.65 25.61
CA LEU A 180 8.69 6.63 25.94
C LEU A 180 7.96 6.22 27.24
N ARG A 181 8.06 7.06 28.28
CA ARG A 181 7.28 6.89 29.53
C ARG A 181 5.83 7.33 29.32
N VAL A 182 5.03 6.45 28.70
CA VAL A 182 3.59 6.67 28.47
C VAL A 182 2.73 5.74 29.30
N ASN A 183 1.48 6.15 29.56
CA ASN A 183 0.47 5.32 30.23
C ASN A 183 0.35 3.95 29.56
N LYS A 184 0.12 2.88 30.35
CA LYS A 184 0.03 1.49 29.86
C LYS A 184 -0.91 1.33 28.67
N ARG A 185 -2.05 2.05 28.67
CA ARG A 185 -3.01 2.09 27.54
C ARG A 185 -2.38 2.61 26.24
N THR A 186 -1.61 3.69 26.33
CA THR A 186 -0.84 4.25 25.20
C THR A 186 0.21 3.28 24.69
N LYS A 187 0.89 2.59 25.61
CA LYS A 187 1.95 1.63 25.28
C LYS A 187 1.40 0.42 24.52
N VAL A 188 0.23 -0.09 24.92
CA VAL A 188 -0.45 -1.19 24.19
C VAL A 188 -0.85 -0.75 22.78
N SER A 189 -1.48 0.42 22.62
CA SER A 189 -1.85 0.90 21.27
C SER A 189 -0.64 1.08 20.36
N LEU A 190 0.47 1.62 20.88
CA LEU A 190 1.73 1.75 20.12
C LEU A 190 2.32 0.38 19.76
N GLY A 191 2.24 -0.60 20.65
CA GLY A 191 2.62 -1.98 20.38
C GLY A 191 1.81 -2.60 19.25
N CYS A 192 0.48 -2.44 19.24
CA CYS A 192 -0.38 -2.93 18.16
C CYS A 192 -0.02 -2.30 16.81
N ILE A 193 0.23 -0.99 16.78
CA ILE A 193 0.66 -0.27 15.57
C ILE A 193 2.00 -0.82 15.05
N LEU A 194 2.96 -1.06 15.95
CA LEU A 194 4.25 -1.65 15.60
C LEU A 194 4.10 -3.07 15.04
N SER A 195 3.24 -3.91 15.62
CA SER A 195 3.00 -5.27 15.10
C SER A 195 2.38 -5.28 13.69
N LEU A 196 1.59 -4.26 13.35
CA LEU A 196 1.04 -4.12 12.00
C LEU A 196 2.11 -3.75 10.97
N GLY A 197 3.15 -3.02 11.37
CA GLY A 197 4.32 -2.78 10.52
C GLY A 197 5.02 -4.09 10.14
N TYR A 198 5.18 -5.01 11.10
CA TYR A 198 5.70 -6.35 10.81
C TYR A 198 4.77 -7.19 9.94
N PHE A 199 3.46 -7.09 10.14
CA PHE A 199 2.48 -7.76 9.28
C PHE A 199 2.55 -7.25 7.84
N ALA A 200 2.69 -5.94 7.64
CA ALA A 200 2.90 -5.34 6.33
C ALA A 200 4.21 -5.81 5.68
N CYS A 201 5.29 -5.96 6.46
CA CYS A 201 6.54 -6.54 5.97
C CYS A 201 6.37 -8.00 5.52
N ALA A 202 5.67 -8.82 6.31
CA ALA A 202 5.39 -10.21 5.97
C ALA A 202 4.56 -10.30 4.67
N ALA A 203 3.55 -9.44 4.53
CA ALA A 203 2.76 -9.29 3.31
C ALA A 203 3.64 -8.95 2.08
N GLY A 204 4.58 -8.00 2.21
CA GLY A 204 5.53 -7.66 1.15
C GLY A 204 6.43 -8.84 0.74
N ILE A 205 6.90 -9.64 1.72
CA ILE A 205 7.72 -10.84 1.45
C ILE A 205 6.90 -11.87 0.68
N VAL A 206 5.65 -12.13 1.08
CA VAL A 206 4.77 -13.07 0.36
C VAL A 206 4.55 -12.61 -1.08
N LYS A 207 4.33 -11.30 -1.30
CA LYS A 207 4.22 -10.74 -2.65
C LYS A 207 5.49 -10.96 -3.48
N ALA A 208 6.67 -10.72 -2.93
CA ALA A 208 7.93 -10.93 -3.66
C ALA A 208 8.11 -12.39 -4.09
N VAL A 209 7.75 -13.34 -3.23
CA VAL A 209 7.77 -14.78 -3.54
C VAL A 209 6.74 -15.13 -4.62
N LYS A 210 5.52 -14.60 -4.51
CA LYS A 210 4.45 -14.82 -5.49
C LYS A 210 4.75 -14.20 -6.85
N GLN A 211 5.40 -13.04 -6.88
CA GLN A 211 5.85 -12.42 -8.13
C GLN A 211 6.90 -13.27 -8.83
N HIS A 212 7.83 -13.88 -8.09
CA HIS A 212 8.80 -14.81 -8.67
C HIS A 212 8.13 -16.06 -9.26
N ALA A 213 7.09 -16.58 -8.61
CA ALA A 213 6.32 -17.72 -9.12
C ALA A 213 5.52 -17.36 -10.39
N PHE A 214 4.92 -16.16 -10.45
CA PHE A 214 4.10 -15.69 -11.57
C PHE A 214 4.85 -15.67 -12.91
N PHE A 215 6.15 -15.34 -12.92
CA PHE A 215 6.96 -15.34 -14.15
C PHE A 215 7.45 -16.72 -14.58
N GLY A 216 7.27 -17.76 -13.75
CA GLY A 216 7.63 -19.15 -14.07
C GLY A 216 6.45 -20.01 -14.51
N GLU A 217 5.20 -19.51 -14.42
CA GLU A 217 4.00 -20.27 -14.74
C GLU A 217 3.58 -20.14 -16.21
N LYS A 218 3.10 -21.24 -16.79
CA LYS A 218 2.59 -21.31 -18.17
C LYS A 218 1.29 -20.53 -18.40
N ASP A 219 0.54 -20.20 -17.35
CA ASP A 219 -0.78 -19.54 -17.42
C ASP A 219 -0.91 -18.32 -16.45
N PRO A 220 -0.25 -17.20 -16.75
CA PRO A 220 -0.29 -16.00 -15.90
C PRO A 220 -1.68 -15.32 -15.80
N LEU A 221 -2.58 -15.52 -16.77
CA LEU A 221 -3.94 -14.97 -16.72
C LEU A 221 -4.90 -15.79 -15.83
N TRP A 222 -4.61 -17.08 -15.62
CA TRP A 222 -5.37 -17.98 -14.76
C TRP A 222 -4.93 -17.85 -13.29
N HIS A 223 -3.62 -17.79 -13.04
CA HIS A 223 -3.04 -17.56 -11.71
C HIS A 223 -2.73 -16.07 -11.48
N ASN A 224 -3.74 -15.21 -11.53
CA ASN A 224 -3.59 -13.77 -11.25
C ASN A 224 -3.45 -13.44 -9.74
N ASP A 225 -2.82 -14.33 -8.97
CA ASP A 225 -2.52 -14.20 -7.54
C ASP A 225 -1.74 -12.91 -7.25
N PHE A 226 -0.90 -12.48 -8.20
CA PHE A 226 -0.03 -11.33 -8.04
C PHE A 226 -0.81 -10.00 -7.94
N ASN A 227 -1.76 -9.74 -8.84
CA ASN A 227 -2.54 -8.50 -8.81
C ASN A 227 -3.47 -8.45 -7.60
N VAL A 228 -4.03 -9.60 -7.19
CA VAL A 228 -4.83 -9.72 -5.96
C VAL A 228 -3.97 -9.39 -4.73
N TRP A 229 -2.77 -9.96 -4.63
CA TRP A 229 -1.84 -9.66 -3.54
C TRP A 229 -1.40 -8.20 -3.51
N ASN A 230 -1.23 -7.58 -4.67
CA ASN A 230 -0.88 -6.16 -4.79
C ASN A 230 -2.00 -5.25 -4.24
N MET A 231 -3.26 -5.58 -4.54
CA MET A 231 -4.42 -4.88 -3.96
C MET A 231 -4.53 -5.11 -2.44
N ILE A 232 -4.29 -6.34 -1.98
CA ILE A 232 -4.29 -6.67 -0.55
C ILE A 232 -3.21 -5.86 0.17
N GLU A 233 -2.00 -5.77 -0.37
CA GLU A 233 -0.90 -4.98 0.19
C GLU A 233 -1.29 -3.51 0.35
N LEU A 234 -1.86 -2.89 -0.71
CA LEU A 234 -2.30 -1.50 -0.65
C LEU A 234 -3.40 -1.29 0.40
N CYS A 235 -4.39 -2.19 0.46
CA CYS A 235 -5.47 -2.14 1.44
C CYS A 235 -4.95 -2.31 2.88
N VAL A 236 -4.08 -3.30 3.12
CA VAL A 236 -3.46 -3.55 4.42
C VAL A 236 -2.59 -2.38 4.82
N GLY A 237 -1.84 -1.78 3.89
CA GLY A 237 -1.06 -0.58 4.11
C GLY A 237 -1.91 0.60 4.57
N ILE A 238 -3.02 0.89 3.89
CA ILE A 238 -3.96 1.97 4.27
C ILE A 238 -4.55 1.73 5.66
N VAL A 239 -4.92 0.49 5.97
CA VAL A 239 -5.46 0.11 7.28
C VAL A 239 -4.40 0.29 8.37
N ALA A 240 -3.20 -0.27 8.18
CA ALA A 240 -2.08 -0.16 9.10
C ALA A 240 -1.70 1.30 9.36
N ALA A 241 -1.64 2.13 8.31
CA ALA A 241 -1.33 3.54 8.39
C ALA A 241 -2.42 4.38 9.09
N SER A 242 -3.67 3.91 9.08
CA SER A 242 -4.81 4.64 9.66
C SER A 242 -5.13 4.27 11.10
N LEU A 243 -4.72 3.08 11.55
CA LEU A 243 -4.92 2.60 12.92
C LEU A 243 -4.34 3.52 14.02
N PRO A 244 -3.17 4.17 13.85
CA PRO A 244 -2.67 5.13 14.83
C PRO A 244 -3.61 6.31 15.08
N ALA A 245 -4.29 6.77 14.03
CA ALA A 245 -5.24 7.88 14.11
C ALA A 245 -6.55 7.48 14.80
N LEU A 246 -6.92 6.19 14.77
CA LEU A 246 -8.14 5.65 15.39
C LEU A 246 -8.02 5.41 16.90
N ARG A 247 -6.80 5.53 17.45
CA ARG A 247 -6.52 5.32 18.88
C ARG A 247 -7.49 6.01 19.85
N PRO A 248 -7.81 7.31 19.75
CA PRO A 248 -8.75 7.96 20.68
C PRO A 248 -10.17 7.40 20.58
N LEU A 249 -10.58 6.93 19.40
CA LEU A 249 -11.88 6.29 19.20
C LEU A 249 -11.94 4.93 19.90
N PHE A 250 -10.91 4.09 19.77
CA PHE A 250 -10.82 2.82 20.51
C PHE A 250 -10.81 3.03 22.02
N ALA A 251 -10.09 4.04 22.52
CA ALA A 251 -10.08 4.38 23.93
C ALA A 251 -11.47 4.80 24.43
N SER A 252 -12.18 5.64 23.67
CA SER A 252 -13.53 6.10 24.02
C SER A 252 -14.55 4.96 23.99
N LEU A 253 -14.48 4.06 23.01
CA LEU A 253 -15.35 2.88 22.93
C LEU A 253 -15.11 1.93 24.11
N LEU A 254 -13.85 1.63 24.44
CA LEU A 254 -13.51 0.76 25.58
C LEU A 254 -13.96 1.34 26.92
N ASP A 255 -13.78 2.66 27.12
CA ASP A 255 -14.24 3.32 28.34
C ASP A 255 -15.78 3.33 28.44
N LYS A 256 -16.51 3.51 27.34
CA LYS A 256 -17.97 3.39 27.30
C LYS A 256 -18.45 1.95 27.55
N THR A 257 -17.85 0.95 26.91
CA THR A 257 -18.23 -0.46 27.14
C THR A 257 -18.00 -0.87 28.60
N ARG A 258 -16.89 -0.40 29.21
CA ARG A 258 -16.63 -0.62 30.64
C ARG A 258 -17.63 0.09 31.54
N SER A 259 -18.07 1.31 31.21
CA SER A 259 -19.10 1.99 32.00
C SER A 259 -20.44 1.28 31.93
N TYR A 260 -20.83 0.75 30.77
CA TYR A 260 -22.04 -0.06 30.62
C TYR A 260 -21.97 -1.37 31.42
N LEU A 261 -20.85 -2.10 31.34
CA LEU A 261 -20.64 -3.34 32.11
C LEU A 261 -20.59 -3.10 33.63
N SER A 262 -19.99 -1.98 34.07
CA SER A 262 -19.97 -1.56 35.48
C SER A 262 -21.36 -1.16 35.99
N SER A 263 -22.17 -0.51 35.14
CA SER A 263 -23.54 -0.12 35.48
C SER A 263 -24.48 -1.32 35.63
N GLY A 264 -24.25 -2.41 34.89
CA GLY A 264 -25.02 -3.67 35.03
C GLY A 264 -24.78 -4.42 36.34
N SER A 265 -23.63 -4.24 36.99
CA SER A 265 -23.29 -4.94 38.24
C SER A 265 -23.88 -4.29 39.50
N LYS A 266 -24.39 -3.05 39.43
CA LYS A 266 -24.95 -2.33 40.58
C LYS A 266 -26.46 -2.55 40.80
N GLY A 267 -27.13 -3.30 39.92
CA GLY A 267 -28.58 -3.59 40.01
C GLY A 267 -28.96 -4.90 40.70
N SER A 268 -28.00 -5.63 41.28
CA SER A 268 -28.25 -6.90 41.98
C SER A 268 -27.69 -6.85 43.41
N ARG A 269 -28.31 -6.05 44.26
CA ARG A 269 -28.18 -6.14 45.72
C ARG A 269 -29.47 -5.72 46.39
#